data_AF-A0A533BE02-F1
#
_entry.id   AF-A0A533BE02-F1
#
_cell.length_a   1.000
_cell.length_b   1.000
_cell.length_c   1.000
_cell.angle_alpha   90.00
_cell.angle_beta   90.00
_cell.angle_gamma   90.00
#
_symmetry.space_group_name_H-M   'P 1'
#
loop_
_entity.id
_entity.type
_entity.pdbx_description
1 polymer ?
#
loop_
_entity_poly.entity_id
_entity_poly.type
_entity_poly.pdbx_seq_one_letter_code
_entity_poly.pdbx_strand_id
1 'polypeptide(L)'
;MNSEHEIHVVELRLSYRYVKEHPWVVTAVNGFLSAYFMEQPSFRVQRHFDELESGMHVWLCEVSSMMKMSSLIRRLQADIPPCRYSQTGAELFTRAQYVIDFPEKS
;
A
#
# COMPACT_ATOMS: atom_id res chain seq x y z
N MET A 1 -22.07 -9.13 22.25
CA MET A 1 -21.04 -9.71 21.36
C MET A 1 -20.58 -8.60 20.44
N ASN A 2 -19.54 -7.88 20.85
CA ASN A 2 -18.90 -6.88 20.00
C ASN A 2 -17.89 -7.65 19.16
N SER A 3 -18.27 -8.02 17.93
CA SER A 3 -17.29 -8.31 16.89
C SER A 3 -16.63 -6.98 16.52
N GLU A 4 -15.82 -6.45 17.44
CA GLU A 4 -14.97 -5.30 17.20
C GLU A 4 -14.12 -5.65 15.99
N HIS A 5 -14.30 -4.87 14.92
CA HIS A 5 -13.59 -5.00 13.67
C HIS A 5 -12.10 -5.10 13.97
N GLU A 6 -11.53 -6.29 13.80
CA GLU A 6 -10.10 -6.49 14.03
C GLU A 6 -9.34 -5.57 13.07
N ILE A 7 -8.65 -4.58 13.64
CA ILE A 7 -7.84 -3.63 12.88
C ILE A 7 -6.44 -4.21 12.76
N HIS A 8 -6.00 -4.40 11.52
CA HIS A 8 -4.65 -4.85 11.20
C HIS A 8 -3.85 -3.69 10.63
N VAL A 9 -2.56 -3.63 10.97
CA VAL A 9 -1.62 -2.70 10.34
C VAL A 9 -0.87 -3.44 9.24
N VAL A 10 -0.97 -2.92 8.02
CA VAL A 10 -0.29 -3.42 6.83
C VAL A 10 0.59 -2.33 6.22
N GLU A 11 1.54 -2.73 5.40
CA GLU A 11 2.41 -1.79 4.69
C GLU A 11 2.08 -1.79 3.20
N LEU A 12 1.84 -0.62 2.62
CA LEU A 12 1.93 -0.42 1.18
C LEU A 12 3.29 0.19 0.88
N ARG A 13 4.04 -0.42 -0.03
CA ARG A 13 5.44 -0.07 -0.33
C ARG A 13 5.59 0.19 -1.81
N LEU A 14 6.30 1.24 -2.19
CA LEU A 14 6.76 1.47 -3.56
C LEU A 14 8.27 1.23 -3.62
N SER A 15 8.71 0.45 -4.60
CA SER A 15 10.15 0.22 -4.80
C SER A 15 10.88 1.50 -5.20
N TYR A 16 12.14 1.62 -4.78
CA TYR A 16 13.00 2.74 -5.17
C TYR A 16 13.08 2.89 -6.69
N ARG A 17 13.28 1.77 -7.42
CA ARG A 17 13.40 1.81 -8.88
C ARG A 17 12.15 2.37 -9.56
N TYR A 18 10.96 1.98 -9.10
CA TYR A 18 9.69 2.42 -9.67
C TYR A 18 9.46 3.91 -9.43
N VAL A 19 9.73 4.39 -8.21
CA VAL A 19 9.62 5.82 -7.89
C VAL A 19 10.67 6.66 -8.60
N LYS A 20 11.89 6.14 -8.79
CA LYS A 20 12.95 6.85 -9.50
C LYS A 20 12.55 7.20 -10.95
N GLU A 21 11.90 6.29 -11.65
CA GLU A 21 11.41 6.52 -13.02
C GLU A 21 10.12 7.34 -13.04
N HIS A 22 9.26 7.16 -12.04
CA HIS A 22 7.96 7.81 -11.96
C HIS A 22 7.76 8.55 -10.62
N PRO A 23 8.53 9.63 -10.34
CA PRO A 23 8.52 10.28 -9.02
C PRO A 23 7.13 10.80 -8.61
N TRP A 24 6.32 11.21 -9.59
CA TRP A 24 4.97 11.72 -9.39
C TRP A 24 4.02 10.68 -8.77
N VAL A 25 4.34 9.39 -8.87
CA VAL A 25 3.50 8.30 -8.34
C VAL A 25 3.34 8.42 -6.83
N VAL A 26 4.35 8.89 -6.08
CA VAL A 26 4.22 9.08 -4.62
C VAL A 26 3.07 10.04 -4.29
N THR A 27 2.96 11.15 -5.03
CA THR A 27 1.87 12.11 -4.89
C THR A 27 0.52 11.50 -5.30
N ALA A 28 0.49 10.74 -6.39
CA ALA A 28 -0.72 10.04 -6.84
C ALA A 28 -1.21 9.03 -5.81
N VAL A 29 -0.33 8.22 -5.23
CA VAL A 29 -0.66 7.28 -4.15
C VAL A 29 -1.20 8.02 -2.94
N ASN A 30 -0.57 9.11 -2.50
CA ASN A 30 -1.06 9.93 -1.40
C ASN A 30 -2.48 10.46 -1.64
N GLY A 31 -2.73 11.01 -2.84
CA GLY A 31 -4.05 11.51 -3.23
C GLY A 31 -5.10 10.39 -3.27
N PHE A 32 -4.76 9.27 -3.89
CA PHE A 32 -5.62 8.10 -3.98
C PHE A 32 -6.01 7.54 -2.60
N LEU A 33 -5.04 7.34 -1.69
CA LEU A 33 -5.33 6.81 -0.35
C LEU A 33 -6.20 7.77 0.48
N SER A 34 -6.00 9.08 0.29
CA SER A 34 -6.84 10.10 0.93
C SER A 34 -8.28 10.06 0.41
N ALA A 35 -8.47 9.88 -0.91
CA ALA A 35 -9.79 9.69 -1.50
C ALA A 35 -10.44 8.38 -1.04
N TYR A 36 -9.67 7.29 -0.98
CA TYR A 36 -10.15 5.99 -0.52
C TYR A 36 -10.63 6.03 0.93
N PHE A 37 -9.94 6.77 1.82
CA PHE A 37 -10.38 7.01 3.20
C PHE A 37 -11.78 7.63 3.25
N MET A 38 -12.08 8.59 2.38
CA MET A 38 -13.38 9.25 2.32
C MET A 38 -14.49 8.29 1.89
N GLU A 39 -14.19 7.33 1.00
CA GLU A 39 -15.14 6.30 0.57
C GLU A 39 -15.30 5.15 1.58
N GLN A 40 -14.22 4.82 2.28
CA GLN A 40 -14.11 3.66 3.18
C GLN A 40 -13.46 4.08 4.50
N PRO A 41 -14.23 4.62 5.47
CA PRO A 41 -13.68 5.13 6.74
C PRO A 41 -13.01 4.07 7.64
N SER A 42 -13.18 2.78 7.32
CA SER A 42 -12.49 1.65 7.98
C SER A 42 -11.06 1.43 7.51
N PHE A 43 -10.62 2.15 6.48
CA PHE A 43 -9.23 2.28 6.08
C PHE A 43 -8.65 3.54 6.71
N ARG A 44 -7.36 3.56 7.06
CA ARG A 44 -6.66 4.80 7.46
C ARG A 44 -5.17 4.69 7.16
N VAL A 45 -4.54 5.77 6.73
CA VAL A 45 -3.07 5.88 6.71
C VAL A 45 -2.62 6.42 8.06
N GLN A 46 -1.80 5.65 8.80
CA GLN A 46 -1.16 6.12 10.03
C GLN A 46 -0.03 7.09 9.73
N ARG A 47 0.84 6.71 8.78
CA ARG A 47 1.99 7.52 8.36
C ARG A 47 2.51 7.10 6.99
N HIS A 48 3.17 8.04 6.34
CA HIS A 48 4.01 7.86 5.15
C HIS A 48 5.45 8.25 5.51
N PHE A 49 6.42 7.43 5.12
CA PHE A 49 7.85 7.73 5.32
C PHE A 49 8.71 7.04 4.25
N ASP A 50 9.96 7.52 4.14
CA ASP A 50 10.97 6.95 3.25
C ASP A 50 11.88 6.03 4.08
N GLU A 51 11.95 4.76 3.70
CA GLU A 51 12.82 3.80 4.36
C GLU A 51 14.26 3.98 3.86
N LEU A 52 15.14 4.48 4.72
CA LEU A 52 16.50 4.90 4.37
C LEU A 52 17.35 3.76 3.77
N GLU A 53 17.18 2.54 4.24
CA GLU A 53 18.00 1.39 3.80
C GLU A 53 17.69 0.96 2.36
N SER A 54 16.41 0.95 1.99
CA SER A 54 15.94 0.46 0.69
C SER A 54 15.57 1.56 -0.30
N GLY A 55 15.41 2.81 0.18
CA GLY A 55 14.86 3.93 -0.58
C GLY A 55 13.37 3.76 -0.93
N MET A 56 12.66 2.83 -0.27
CA MET A 56 11.23 2.62 -0.51
C MET A 56 10.39 3.70 0.17
N HIS A 57 9.32 4.11 -0.51
CA HIS A 57 8.24 4.86 0.15
C HIS A 57 7.27 3.87 0.79
N VAL A 58 6.97 4.08 2.07
CA VAL A 58 6.16 3.17 2.88
C VAL A 58 4.99 3.92 3.50
N TRP A 59 3.78 3.41 3.26
CA TRP A 59 2.56 3.81 3.95
C TRP A 59 2.15 2.72 4.94
N LEU A 60 2.06 3.08 6.22
CA LEU A 60 1.42 2.23 7.21
C LEU A 60 -0.08 2.46 7.17
N CYS A 61 -0.83 1.41 6.86
CA CYS A 61 -2.27 1.46 6.72
C CYS A 61 -2.93 0.60 7.79
N GLU A 62 -3.91 1.18 8.48
CA GLU A 62 -4.91 0.44 9.26
C GLU A 62 -6.00 -0.04 8.32
N VAL A 63 -6.31 -1.34 8.38
CA VAL A 63 -7.36 -1.98 7.60
C VAL A 63 -8.20 -2.87 8.51
N SER A 64 -9.51 -2.92 8.26
CA SER A 64 -10.37 -3.92 8.90
C SER A 64 -10.20 -5.30 8.28
N SER A 65 -10.47 -6.36 9.03
CA SER A 65 -10.43 -7.75 8.54
C SER A 65 -11.35 -8.04 7.33
N MET A 66 -12.38 -7.22 7.11
CA MET A 66 -13.28 -7.34 5.95
C MET A 66 -12.72 -6.68 4.68
N MET A 67 -11.72 -5.81 4.82
CA MET A 67 -11.13 -5.07 3.71
C MET A 67 -10.13 -5.93 2.92
N LYS A 68 -10.26 -5.90 1.59
CA LYS A 68 -9.32 -6.59 0.68
C LYS A 68 -8.30 -5.60 0.14
N MET A 69 -7.10 -5.57 0.72
CA MET A 69 -6.01 -4.68 0.27
C MET A 69 -5.66 -4.88 -1.22
N SER A 70 -5.75 -6.11 -1.73
CA SER A 70 -5.55 -6.42 -3.16
C SER A 70 -6.54 -5.73 -4.10
N SER A 71 -7.75 -5.40 -3.62
CA SER A 71 -8.75 -4.66 -4.42
C SER A 71 -8.44 -3.17 -4.45
N LEU A 72 -7.97 -2.61 -3.33
CA LEU A 72 -7.46 -1.24 -3.27
C LEU A 72 -6.27 -1.07 -4.23
N ILE A 73 -5.29 -1.98 -4.17
CA ILE A 73 -4.11 -1.92 -5.02
C ILE A 73 -4.50 -1.99 -6.50
N ARG A 74 -5.42 -2.87 -6.89
CA ARG A 74 -5.91 -2.93 -8.27
C ARG A 74 -6.54 -1.62 -8.75
N ARG A 75 -7.30 -0.93 -7.89
CA ARG A 75 -7.84 0.39 -8.21
C ARG A 75 -6.70 1.40 -8.39
N LEU A 76 -5.74 1.42 -7.48
CA LEU A 76 -4.56 2.28 -7.57
C LEU A 76 -3.77 2.06 -8.86
N GLN A 77 -3.61 0.79 -9.29
CA GLN A 77 -2.92 0.43 -10.54
C GLN A 77 -3.56 1.03 -11.80
N ALA A 78 -4.84 1.40 -11.76
CA ALA A 78 -5.49 2.08 -12.88
C ALA A 78 -5.07 3.56 -13.01
N ASP A 79 -4.58 4.16 -11.93
CA ASP A 79 -4.25 5.59 -11.83
C ASP A 79 -2.75 5.87 -11.94
N ILE A 80 -1.90 4.82 -11.97
CA ILE A 80 -0.44 4.93 -11.99
C ILE A 80 0.15 4.13 -13.17
N PRO A 81 1.44 4.32 -13.53
CA PRO A 81 2.08 3.57 -14.60
C PRO A 81 2.00 2.05 -14.40
N PRO A 82 2.19 1.26 -15.47
CA PRO A 82 2.19 -0.20 -15.37
C PRO A 82 3.14 -0.69 -14.28
N CYS A 83 2.61 -1.48 -13.36
CA CYS A 83 3.35 -2.03 -12.24
C CYS A 83 2.85 -3.45 -11.91
N ARG A 84 3.67 -4.20 -11.19
CA ARG A 84 3.27 -5.43 -10.51
C ARG A 84 3.21 -5.17 -9.02
N TYR A 85 2.41 -5.96 -8.31
CA TYR A 85 2.49 -5.99 -6.86
C TYR A 85 2.72 -7.43 -6.38
N SER A 86 3.45 -7.55 -5.28
CA SER A 86 3.64 -8.79 -4.53
C SER A 86 3.26 -8.59 -3.08
N GLN A 87 2.76 -9.63 -2.43
CA GLN A 87 2.52 -9.63 -0.99
C GLN A 87 3.63 -10.43 -0.30
N THR A 88 4.32 -9.79 0.65
CA THR A 88 5.33 -10.38 1.53
C THR A 88 4.86 -10.28 2.99
N GLY A 89 5.42 -11.08 3.89
CA GLY A 89 5.03 -11.06 5.31
C GLY A 89 3.74 -11.85 5.59
N ALA A 90 3.89 -13.18 5.64
CA ALA A 90 2.89 -14.12 6.18
C ALA A 90 3.47 -14.94 7.36
N GLU A 91 4.62 -14.53 7.90
CA GLU A 91 5.24 -15.18 9.06
C GLU A 91 4.75 -14.54 10.37
N LEU A 92 4.73 -15.35 11.43
CA LEU A 92 4.02 -15.15 12.71
C LEU A 92 4.24 -13.81 13.46
N PHE A 93 5.13 -12.93 13.01
CA PHE A 93 5.40 -11.63 13.64
C PHE A 93 5.67 -10.50 12.65
N THR A 94 5.52 -10.76 11.35
CA THR A 94 5.74 -9.77 10.30
C THR A 94 4.39 -9.22 9.81
N ARG A 95 4.28 -7.89 9.73
CA ARG A 95 3.09 -7.25 9.14
C ARG A 95 3.02 -7.61 7.66
N ALA A 96 1.81 -7.75 7.13
CA ALA A 96 1.63 -7.95 5.70
C ALA A 96 2.14 -6.72 4.94
N GLN A 97 3.00 -6.95 3.97
CA GLN A 97 3.63 -5.96 3.13
C GLN A 97 3.16 -6.16 1.69
N TYR A 98 2.70 -5.09 1.07
CA TYR A 98 2.27 -5.06 -0.32
C TYR A 98 3.25 -4.17 -1.07
N VAL A 99 4.13 -4.79 -1.87
CA VAL A 99 5.20 -4.10 -2.59
C VAL A 99 4.76 -3.90 -4.03
N ILE A 100 4.63 -2.65 -4.46
CA ILE A 100 4.44 -2.26 -5.85
C ILE A 100 5.82 -2.00 -6.47
N ASP A 101 6.04 -2.62 -7.61
CA ASP A 101 7.30 -2.55 -8.34
C ASP A 101 7.07 -2.59 -9.85
N PHE A 102 8.12 -2.37 -10.64
CA PHE A 102 8.06 -2.52 -12.08
C PHE A 102 7.62 -3.93 -12.48
N PRO A 103 6.87 -4.06 -13.59
CA PRO A 103 6.68 -5.35 -14.21
C PRO A 103 8.05 -5.84 -14.67
N GLU A 104 8.39 -7.09 -14.36
CA GLU A 104 9.61 -7.69 -14.91
C GLU A 104 9.53 -7.64 -16.43
N LYS A 105 10.60 -7.15 -17.07
CA LYS A 105 10.75 -7.27 -18.52
C LYS A 105 10.89 -8.76 -18.82
N SER A 106 9.89 -9.33 -19.48
CA SER A 106 9.98 -10.66 -20.09
C SER A 106 11.01 -10.67 -21.21
#